data_AF-H1V5V8-F1
#
_entry.id   AF-H1V5V8-F1
#
_cell.length_a   1.000
_cell.length_b   1.000
_cell.length_c   1.000
_cell.angle_alpha   90.00
_cell.angle_beta   90.00
_cell.angle_gamma   90.00
#
_symmetry.space_group_name_H-M   'P 1'
#
loop_
_entity.id
_entity.type
_entity.pdbx_description
1 polymer ?
#
loop_
_entity_poly.entity_id
_entity_poly.type
_entity_poly.pdbx_seq_one_letter_code
_entity_poly.pdbx_strand_id
1 'polypeptide(L)'
;MATLLLKPLRDAMADGDPIHAVIRETAINQDGKTPTITSPSSEAQEELIRACYRRAGLDPAKTPYVEAHMTGTPTGDPIEAKAISCVFGKGRGVSNPVLVGSIKTNLGHLEASSGIVGVIKAIMMLKHGVIPPSLNYEQANPNIDMNSLGVQVPTSTREWPKDMPRRISVNNYGYGGTNGHVIIDGAVEHVREYSTAAERFDHPRLIVMSSKDFNVTNRMVANLKDYLEVRKSSDQKVSLDDLAYTLHARRSHFSWRAAISSTSCHEDITEALEDPTRKTVALAKEAPRIGYVFNGQGAQWHAMGRELIAIYPVFRKALLQADIVLEDYGADWSLIEELQRGEKSTRVNEPRLSQPVCVALQVCLVDLLNSWGIHPSAVASHSSGEIAAAYAAGALTFEEALGVAYFRGHLTEKHHSASRVPGGMMAVGLGAEDALS
;
A
#
# COMPACT_ATOMS: atom_id res chain seq x y z
N MET A 1 11.54 10.27 21.10
CA MET A 1 10.07 10.23 21.18
C MET A 1 9.61 8.88 20.64
N ALA A 2 8.77 8.16 21.39
CA ALA A 2 8.17 6.89 20.94
C ALA A 2 6.67 7.12 20.77
N THR A 3 6.08 6.63 19.67
CA THR A 3 4.67 6.83 19.35
C THR A 3 4.11 5.56 18.71
N LEU A 4 2.85 5.25 19.03
CA LEU A 4 2.07 4.19 18.39
C LEU A 4 0.80 4.81 17.80
N LEU A 5 0.40 4.32 16.62
CA LEU A 5 -0.91 4.61 16.05
C LEU A 5 -1.83 3.43 16.34
N LEU A 6 -2.97 3.68 16.98
CA LEU A 6 -3.92 2.67 17.39
C LEU A 6 -5.25 2.88 16.66
N LYS A 7 -5.89 1.76 16.33
CA LYS A 7 -7.20 1.72 15.69
C LYS A 7 -7.92 0.45 16.12
N PRO A 8 -9.26 0.43 16.26
CA PRO A 8 -9.99 -0.81 16.43
C PRO A 8 -9.66 -1.79 15.29
N LEU A 9 -9.41 -3.06 15.63
CA LEU A 9 -8.92 -4.06 14.67
C LEU A 9 -9.81 -4.17 13.43
N ARG A 10 -11.13 -4.15 13.62
CA ARG A 10 -12.11 -4.22 12.52
C ARG A 10 -11.94 -3.08 11.52
N ASP A 11 -11.67 -1.86 12.01
CA ASP A 11 -11.55 -0.67 11.16
C ASP A 11 -10.17 -0.65 10.48
N ALA A 12 -9.12 -1.16 11.13
CA ALA A 12 -7.81 -1.36 10.51
C ALA A 12 -7.88 -2.38 9.36
N MET A 13 -8.64 -3.46 9.54
CA MET A 13 -8.86 -4.46 8.50
C MET A 13 -9.70 -3.90 7.33
N ALA A 14 -10.76 -3.14 7.63
CA ALA A 14 -11.59 -2.51 6.61
C ALA A 14 -10.81 -1.53 5.72
N ASP A 15 -9.89 -0.76 6.30
CA ASP A 15 -9.08 0.22 5.56
C ASP A 15 -7.81 -0.37 4.94
N GLY A 16 -7.55 -1.67 5.16
CA GLY A 16 -6.32 -2.32 4.70
C GLY A 16 -5.06 -1.69 5.31
N ASP A 17 -5.10 -1.36 6.61
CA ASP A 17 -3.96 -0.85 7.36
C ASP A 17 -2.96 -1.97 7.70
N PRO A 18 -1.65 -1.70 7.72
CA PRO A 18 -0.68 -2.67 8.22
C PRO A 18 -0.87 -2.88 9.73
N ILE A 19 -1.23 -4.11 10.12
CA ILE A 19 -1.42 -4.48 11.52
C ILE A 19 -0.14 -5.15 12.02
N HIS A 20 0.53 -4.52 12.99
CA HIS A 20 1.77 -5.06 13.57
C HIS A 20 1.51 -5.98 14.76
N ALA A 21 0.48 -5.68 15.56
CA ALA A 21 0.07 -6.44 16.73
C ALA A 21 -1.36 -6.03 17.12
N VAL A 22 -1.96 -6.78 18.04
CA VAL A 22 -3.30 -6.52 18.57
C VAL A 22 -3.22 -6.40 20.09
N ILE A 23 -3.58 -5.24 20.62
CA ILE A 23 -3.78 -5.06 22.07
C ILE A 23 -5.07 -5.79 22.44
N ARG A 24 -4.96 -6.83 23.28
CA ARG A 24 -6.08 -7.68 23.68
C ARG A 24 -6.88 -7.09 24.83
N GLU A 25 -6.18 -6.51 25.79
CA GLU A 25 -6.77 -5.83 26.94
C GLU A 25 -5.69 -4.99 27.64
N THR A 26 -6.13 -3.94 28.33
CA THR A 26 -5.30 -3.14 29.23
C THR A 26 -5.98 -3.00 30.58
N ALA A 27 -5.18 -2.89 31.64
CA ALA A 27 -5.69 -2.64 32.96
C ALA A 27 -4.75 -1.70 33.72
N ILE A 28 -5.35 -0.94 34.66
CA ILE A 28 -4.64 -0.13 35.64
C ILE A 28 -5.24 -0.37 37.03
N ASN A 29 -4.40 -0.32 38.07
CA ASN A 29 -4.85 -0.28 39.46
C ASN A 29 -3.84 0.52 40.32
N GLN A 30 -3.95 0.42 41.65
CA GLN A 30 -3.07 1.12 42.58
C GLN A 30 -2.66 0.20 43.74
N ASP A 31 -1.43 0.35 44.22
CA ASP A 31 -0.82 -0.47 45.30
C ASP A 31 -1.52 -0.32 46.66
N GLY A 32 -2.34 0.72 46.83
CA GLY A 32 -3.05 1.06 48.04
C GLY A 32 -2.12 1.51 49.17
N LYS A 33 -2.36 0.94 50.35
CA LYS A 33 -1.56 1.22 51.55
C LYS A 33 -0.35 0.29 51.59
N THR A 34 0.82 0.83 51.27
CA THR A 34 2.12 0.16 51.39
C THR A 34 2.99 0.83 52.47
N PRO A 35 4.10 0.21 52.92
CA PRO A 35 4.95 0.76 54.00
C PRO A 35 5.49 2.16 53.72
N THR A 36 5.78 2.49 52.46
CA THR A 36 6.10 3.84 51.98
C THR A 36 5.36 4.10 50.68
N ILE A 37 5.12 5.36 50.31
CA ILE A 37 4.47 5.71 49.03
C ILE A 37 5.17 5.12 47.79
N THR A 38 6.45 4.79 47.90
CA THR A 38 7.29 4.21 46.85
C THR A 38 7.42 2.68 46.91
N SER A 39 6.87 2.05 47.95
CA SER A 39 6.94 0.60 48.12
C SER A 39 5.91 -0.08 47.20
N PRO A 40 6.31 -1.01 46.32
CA PRO A 40 5.39 -1.75 45.47
C PRO A 40 4.60 -2.82 46.25
N SER A 41 3.46 -3.26 45.72
CA SER A 41 2.68 -4.39 46.27
C SER A 41 2.61 -5.58 45.30
N SER A 42 3.05 -6.75 45.75
CA SER A 42 2.97 -7.99 44.96
C SER A 42 1.51 -8.39 44.71
N GLU A 43 0.66 -8.23 45.73
CA GLU A 43 -0.76 -8.56 45.69
C GLU A 43 -1.50 -7.67 44.69
N ALA A 44 -1.23 -6.36 44.68
CA ALA A 44 -1.83 -5.44 43.73
C ALA A 44 -1.38 -5.73 42.28
N GLN A 45 -0.10 -6.07 42.08
CA GLN A 45 0.42 -6.49 40.77
C GLN A 45 -0.21 -7.80 40.28
N GLU A 46 -0.33 -8.81 41.16
CA GLU A 46 -1.01 -10.06 40.84
C GLU A 46 -2.48 -9.82 40.48
N GLU A 47 -3.21 -9.05 41.30
CA GLU A 47 -4.61 -8.74 41.07
C GLU A 47 -4.82 -8.03 39.74
N LEU A 48 -3.96 -7.06 39.41
CA LEU A 48 -3.98 -6.34 38.15
C LEU A 48 -3.88 -7.28 36.95
N ILE A 49 -2.86 -8.14 36.94
CA ILE A 49 -2.61 -9.07 35.84
C ILE A 49 -3.79 -10.04 35.73
N ARG A 50 -4.25 -10.64 36.84
CA ARG A 50 -5.41 -11.55 36.81
C ARG A 50 -6.68 -10.88 36.31
N ALA A 51 -6.95 -9.65 36.76
CA ALA A 51 -8.13 -8.90 36.31
C ALA A 51 -8.08 -8.63 34.81
N CYS A 52 -6.91 -8.26 34.28
CA CYS A 52 -6.70 -8.04 32.85
C CYS A 52 -6.97 -9.32 32.04
N TYR A 53 -6.39 -10.46 32.44
CA TYR A 53 -6.61 -11.74 31.76
C TYR A 53 -8.06 -12.23 31.84
N ARG A 54 -8.72 -12.06 33.00
CA ARG A 54 -10.15 -12.39 33.15
C ARG A 54 -11.02 -11.56 32.20
N ARG A 55 -10.79 -10.25 32.11
CA ARG A 55 -11.51 -9.36 31.19
C ARG A 55 -11.28 -9.73 29.72
N ALA A 56 -10.04 -10.11 29.38
CA ALA A 56 -9.69 -10.55 28.03
C ALA A 56 -10.26 -11.93 27.67
N GLY A 57 -10.76 -12.71 28.65
CA GLY A 57 -11.17 -14.10 28.46
C GLY A 57 -10.00 -15.01 28.08
N LEU A 58 -8.79 -14.72 28.57
CA LEU A 58 -7.56 -15.40 28.20
C LEU A 58 -6.99 -16.23 29.36
N ASP A 59 -6.40 -17.38 29.02
CA ASP A 59 -5.64 -18.20 29.95
C ASP A 59 -4.20 -17.67 30.09
N PRO A 60 -3.77 -17.22 31.29
CA PRO A 60 -2.39 -16.80 31.54
C PRO A 60 -1.36 -17.89 31.23
N ALA A 61 -1.71 -19.17 31.42
CA ALA A 61 -0.79 -20.27 31.15
C ALA A 61 -0.35 -20.33 29.68
N LYS A 62 -1.12 -19.75 28.76
CA LYS A 62 -0.79 -19.61 27.33
C LYS A 62 -0.01 -18.33 27.00
N THR A 63 0.70 -17.75 27.97
CA THR A 63 1.56 -16.57 27.76
C THR A 63 3.02 -16.98 27.95
N PRO A 64 3.81 -17.09 26.88
CA PRO A 64 5.19 -17.57 26.97
C PRO A 64 6.17 -16.52 27.52
N TYR A 65 5.84 -15.22 27.41
CA TYR A 65 6.77 -14.14 27.75
C TYR A 65 6.10 -12.97 28.47
N VAL A 66 6.80 -12.44 29.49
CA VAL A 66 6.46 -11.21 30.19
C VAL A 66 7.60 -10.20 30.04
N GLU A 67 7.28 -9.06 29.44
CA GLU A 67 8.11 -7.85 29.48
C GLU A 67 7.84 -7.14 30.81
N ALA A 68 8.73 -7.34 31.78
CA ALA A 68 8.58 -6.89 33.15
C ALA A 68 8.92 -5.41 33.33
N HIS A 69 8.44 -4.82 34.42
CA HIS A 69 8.86 -3.50 34.85
C HIS A 69 10.31 -3.54 35.37
N MET A 70 10.69 -4.55 36.16
CA MET A 70 12.02 -4.90 36.67
C MET A 70 13.08 -3.82 36.41
N THR A 71 13.18 -2.90 37.37
CA THR A 71 14.04 -1.73 37.32
C THR A 71 15.44 -1.99 37.85
N GLY A 72 15.75 -3.24 38.23
CA GLY A 72 17.04 -3.61 38.81
C GLY A 72 17.12 -3.30 40.29
N THR A 73 15.98 -3.22 40.99
CA THR A 73 15.96 -2.83 42.40
C THR A 73 15.98 -4.07 43.31
N PRO A 74 16.78 -4.08 44.40
CA PRO A 74 16.87 -5.24 45.30
C PRO A 74 15.52 -5.67 45.90
N THR A 75 14.61 -4.72 46.09
CA THR A 75 13.28 -4.95 46.68
C THR A 75 12.20 -5.16 45.62
N GLY A 76 12.21 -4.39 44.54
CA GLY A 76 11.14 -4.43 43.54
C GLY A 76 11.18 -5.67 42.65
N ASP A 77 12.38 -6.10 42.24
CA ASP A 77 12.50 -7.25 41.32
C ASP A 77 11.97 -8.55 41.94
N PRO A 78 12.26 -8.90 43.21
CA PRO A 78 11.63 -10.07 43.86
C PRO A 78 10.11 -9.96 44.00
N ILE A 79 9.58 -8.77 44.28
CA ILE A 79 8.13 -8.52 44.41
C ILE A 79 7.41 -8.78 43.09
N GLU A 80 7.96 -8.27 41.99
CA GLU A 80 7.39 -8.48 40.66
C GLU A 80 7.57 -9.91 40.17
N ALA A 81 8.73 -10.54 40.39
CA ALA A 81 8.97 -11.93 40.02
C ALA A 81 7.95 -12.88 40.69
N LYS A 82 7.63 -12.63 41.96
CA LYS A 82 6.60 -13.36 42.70
C LYS A 82 5.22 -13.16 42.08
N ALA A 83 4.82 -11.92 41.78
CA ALA A 83 3.52 -11.62 41.17
C ALA A 83 3.38 -12.30 39.79
N ILE A 84 4.43 -12.26 38.97
CA ILE A 84 4.49 -12.95 37.67
C ILE A 84 4.32 -14.47 37.88
N SER A 85 5.06 -15.07 38.81
CA SER A 85 4.98 -16.50 39.10
C SER A 85 3.57 -16.92 39.54
N CYS A 86 2.94 -16.16 40.43
CA CYS A 86 1.59 -16.46 40.91
C CYS A 86 0.56 -16.54 39.77
N VAL A 87 0.71 -15.70 38.73
CA VAL A 87 -0.23 -15.66 37.60
C VAL A 87 0.15 -16.63 36.48
N PHE A 88 1.42 -16.61 36.05
CA PHE A 88 1.87 -17.31 34.85
C PHE A 88 2.56 -18.65 35.14
N GLY A 89 3.06 -18.83 36.37
CA GLY A 89 3.79 -20.02 36.80
C GLY A 89 2.91 -21.23 37.12
N LYS A 90 1.59 -21.06 37.26
CA LYS A 90 0.68 -22.18 37.55
C LYS A 90 0.71 -23.22 36.43
N GLY A 91 1.09 -24.46 36.76
CA GLY A 91 1.23 -25.56 35.79
C GLY A 91 2.55 -25.52 35.00
N ARG A 92 3.45 -24.59 35.32
CA ARG A 92 4.80 -24.50 34.78
C ARG A 92 5.81 -25.07 35.78
N GLY A 93 6.88 -25.65 35.25
CA GLY A 93 8.01 -26.16 36.02
C GLY A 93 9.33 -25.84 35.32
N VAL A 94 10.43 -26.41 35.80
CA VAL A 94 11.78 -26.15 35.27
C VAL A 94 11.89 -26.41 33.76
N SER A 95 11.12 -27.35 33.22
CA SER A 95 11.10 -27.69 31.79
C SER A 95 10.25 -26.76 30.93
N ASN A 96 9.39 -25.92 31.51
CA ASN A 96 8.51 -24.99 30.78
C ASN A 96 8.26 -23.68 31.58
N PRO A 97 9.31 -22.93 31.95
CA PRO A 97 9.14 -21.70 32.71
C PRO A 97 8.44 -20.61 31.90
N VAL A 98 7.86 -19.61 32.56
CA VAL A 98 7.52 -18.35 31.89
C VAL A 98 8.80 -17.56 31.67
N LEU A 99 9.00 -17.05 30.46
CA LEU A 99 10.16 -16.24 30.15
C LEU A 99 9.92 -14.79 30.59
N VAL A 100 10.88 -14.20 31.28
CA VAL A 100 10.77 -12.83 31.82
C VAL A 100 11.99 -12.03 31.39
N GLY A 101 11.78 -10.82 30.89
CA GLY A 101 12.87 -9.89 30.58
C GLY A 101 12.43 -8.44 30.68
N SER A 102 13.38 -7.53 30.46
CA SER A 102 13.14 -6.08 30.55
C SER A 102 14.01 -5.34 29.55
N ILE A 103 13.41 -4.47 28.72
CA ILE A 103 14.11 -3.60 27.78
C ILE A 103 15.05 -2.61 28.49
N LYS A 104 14.84 -2.40 29.80
CA LYS A 104 15.66 -1.49 30.61
C LYS A 104 17.12 -1.93 30.70
N THR A 105 17.41 -3.21 30.49
CA THR A 105 18.80 -3.70 30.40
C THR A 105 19.54 -3.19 29.16
N ASN A 106 18.80 -2.72 28.14
CA ASN A 106 19.35 -2.24 26.88
C ASN A 106 19.34 -0.71 26.78
N LEU A 107 18.26 -0.07 27.26
CA LEU A 107 18.00 1.36 27.06
C LEU A 107 17.90 2.16 28.37
N GLY A 108 18.06 1.52 29.53
CA GLY A 108 17.81 2.12 30.84
C GLY A 108 16.33 2.37 31.11
N HIS A 109 16.03 3.02 32.25
CA HIS A 109 14.67 3.37 32.63
C HIS A 109 14.28 4.73 32.02
N LEU A 110 13.52 4.70 30.93
CA LEU A 110 13.04 5.90 30.22
C LEU A 110 11.83 6.59 30.88
N GLU A 111 11.67 6.45 32.20
CA GLU A 111 10.58 7.04 33.01
C GLU A 111 9.20 6.98 32.33
N ALA A 112 8.63 8.13 31.96
CA ALA A 112 7.32 8.25 31.32
C ALA A 112 7.20 7.47 29.99
N SER A 113 8.32 7.19 29.32
CA SER A 113 8.35 6.41 28.08
C SER A 113 8.61 4.91 28.30
N SER A 114 8.84 4.45 29.53
CA SER A 114 9.20 3.04 29.77
C SER A 114 8.13 2.05 29.32
N GLY A 115 6.85 2.35 29.56
CA GLY A 115 5.75 1.47 29.13
C GLY A 115 5.68 1.30 27.61
N ILE A 116 5.69 2.41 26.86
CA ILE A 116 5.58 2.36 25.38
C ILE A 116 6.80 1.70 24.73
N VAL A 117 8.00 1.85 25.30
CA VAL A 117 9.20 1.16 24.79
C VAL A 117 9.13 -0.35 25.04
N GLY A 118 8.59 -0.79 26.19
CA GLY A 118 8.29 -2.21 26.44
C GLY A 118 7.28 -2.78 25.44
N VAL A 119 6.23 -2.01 25.12
CA VAL A 119 5.25 -2.36 24.07
C VAL A 119 5.91 -2.46 22.69
N ILE A 120 6.79 -1.54 22.32
CA ILE A 120 7.50 -1.59 21.03
C ILE A 120 8.40 -2.83 20.95
N LYS A 121 9.16 -3.14 22.01
CA LYS A 121 9.95 -4.40 22.07
C LYS A 121 9.04 -5.61 21.87
N ALA A 122 7.90 -5.65 22.58
CA ALA A 122 6.94 -6.74 22.45
C ALA A 122 6.43 -6.89 21.00
N ILE A 123 6.04 -5.81 20.35
CA ILE A 123 5.59 -5.82 18.94
C ILE A 123 6.69 -6.37 18.02
N MET A 124 7.95 -5.95 18.21
CA MET A 124 9.07 -6.43 17.41
C MET A 124 9.34 -7.92 17.63
N MET A 125 9.30 -8.39 18.88
CA MET A 125 9.43 -9.81 19.22
C MET A 125 8.33 -10.65 18.55
N LEU A 126 7.08 -10.19 18.63
CA LEU A 126 5.91 -10.85 18.03
C LEU A 126 5.99 -10.89 16.50
N LYS A 127 6.43 -9.80 15.87
CA LYS A 127 6.61 -9.72 14.41
C LYS A 127 7.67 -10.69 13.93
N HIS A 128 8.83 -10.68 14.57
CA HIS A 128 9.96 -11.51 14.16
C HIS A 128 9.88 -12.96 14.66
N GLY A 129 8.97 -13.27 15.59
CA GLY A 129 8.83 -14.61 16.16
C GLY A 129 10.06 -15.05 16.94
N VAL A 130 10.72 -14.12 17.64
CA VAL A 130 11.94 -14.37 18.40
C VAL A 130 11.92 -13.69 19.76
N ILE A 131 12.58 -14.31 20.73
CA ILE A 131 12.76 -13.79 22.09
C ILE A 131 14.24 -13.44 22.29
N PRO A 132 14.61 -12.15 22.35
CA PRO A 132 16.00 -11.73 22.52
C PRO A 132 16.47 -11.93 23.97
N PRO A 133 17.80 -11.97 24.21
CA PRO A 133 18.33 -12.01 25.55
C PRO A 133 18.04 -10.73 26.33
N SER A 134 17.89 -10.85 27.65
CA SER A 134 18.03 -9.70 28.56
C SER A 134 19.49 -9.54 28.94
N LEU A 135 20.00 -8.31 28.86
CA LEU A 135 21.41 -8.04 29.10
C LEU A 135 21.71 -7.93 30.61
N ASN A 136 22.98 -7.97 30.97
CA ASN A 136 23.46 -7.78 32.35
C ASN A 136 22.89 -8.79 33.36
N TYR A 137 22.56 -10.00 32.91
CA TYR A 137 22.08 -11.10 33.75
C TYR A 137 23.10 -12.24 33.75
N GLU A 138 23.91 -12.31 34.82
CA GLU A 138 24.89 -13.39 35.03
C GLU A 138 24.41 -14.39 36.08
N GLN A 139 23.96 -13.89 37.23
CA GLN A 139 23.43 -14.68 38.34
C GLN A 139 22.08 -14.11 38.78
N ALA A 140 21.14 -14.99 39.12
CA ALA A 140 19.87 -14.60 39.70
C ALA A 140 20.08 -13.86 41.04
N ASN A 141 19.24 -12.87 41.32
CA ASN A 141 19.14 -12.27 42.64
C ASN A 141 18.80 -13.39 43.66
N PRO A 142 19.57 -13.58 44.75
CA PRO A 142 19.34 -14.65 45.74
C PRO A 142 17.94 -14.62 46.39
N ASN A 143 17.27 -13.47 46.37
CA ASN A 143 15.91 -13.31 46.87
C ASN A 143 14.84 -13.79 45.87
N ILE A 144 15.24 -14.30 44.71
CA ILE A 144 14.35 -14.80 43.66
C ILE A 144 14.74 -16.25 43.34
N ASP A 145 14.02 -17.19 43.94
CA ASP A 145 14.16 -18.61 43.59
C ASP A 145 13.45 -18.89 42.25
N MET A 146 14.18 -18.66 41.16
CA MET A 146 13.70 -18.78 39.78
C MET A 146 13.06 -20.15 39.49
N ASN A 147 13.64 -21.23 40.04
CA ASN A 147 13.18 -22.59 39.81
C ASN A 147 11.84 -22.83 40.50
N SER A 148 11.72 -22.46 41.78
CA SER A 148 10.46 -22.59 42.52
C SER A 148 9.35 -21.73 41.93
N LEU A 149 9.71 -20.56 41.40
CA LEU A 149 8.79 -19.60 40.80
C LEU A 149 8.41 -19.96 39.35
N GLY A 150 9.09 -20.93 38.73
CA GLY A 150 8.84 -21.30 37.33
C GLY A 150 9.09 -20.14 36.36
N VAL A 151 10.04 -19.25 36.68
CA VAL A 151 10.42 -18.09 35.86
C VAL A 151 11.84 -18.28 35.32
N GLN A 152 12.11 -17.77 34.12
CA GLN A 152 13.46 -17.82 33.54
C GLN A 152 13.75 -16.54 32.75
N VAL A 153 14.97 -16.01 32.92
CA VAL A 153 15.48 -14.91 32.10
C VAL A 153 16.16 -15.47 30.84
N PRO A 154 15.80 -15.03 29.63
CA PRO A 154 16.50 -15.45 28.41
C PRO A 154 17.90 -14.83 28.36
N THR A 155 18.93 -15.66 28.25
CA THR A 155 20.35 -15.25 28.12
C THR A 155 20.90 -15.36 26.69
N SER A 156 20.12 -15.94 25.78
CA SER A 156 20.41 -16.02 24.35
C SER A 156 19.12 -15.84 23.54
N THR A 157 19.24 -15.49 22.26
CA THR A 157 18.09 -15.40 21.35
C THR A 157 17.45 -16.77 21.18
N ARG A 158 16.12 -16.84 21.29
CA ARG A 158 15.34 -18.08 21.12
C ARG A 158 14.23 -17.88 20.10
N GLU A 159 13.88 -18.95 19.40
CA GLU A 159 12.67 -18.98 18.57
C GLU A 159 11.42 -18.91 19.45
N TRP A 160 10.32 -18.41 18.87
CA TRP A 160 9.02 -18.46 19.54
C TRP A 160 8.58 -19.91 19.77
N PRO A 161 8.03 -20.27 20.95
CA PRO A 161 7.57 -21.63 21.19
C PRO A 161 6.45 -22.05 20.21
N LYS A 162 6.62 -23.21 19.54
CA LYS A 162 5.79 -23.64 18.39
C LYS A 162 4.31 -23.83 18.70
N ASP A 163 3.97 -24.20 19.94
CA ASP A 163 2.59 -24.49 20.37
C ASP A 163 2.01 -23.42 21.31
N MET A 164 2.64 -22.25 21.38
CA MET A 164 2.16 -21.11 22.16
C MET A 164 1.73 -19.99 21.23
N PRO A 165 0.63 -19.27 21.56
CA PRO A 165 0.27 -18.10 20.80
C PRO A 165 1.41 -17.08 20.82
N ARG A 166 1.53 -16.28 19.77
CA ARG A 166 2.34 -15.07 19.77
C ARG A 166 1.67 -14.07 20.71
N ARG A 167 1.93 -14.21 22.02
CA ARG A 167 1.39 -13.36 23.09
C ARG A 167 2.48 -12.89 24.04
N ILE A 168 2.44 -11.61 24.39
CA ILE A 168 3.29 -10.99 25.40
C ILE A 168 2.43 -10.22 26.40
N SER A 169 2.80 -10.34 27.67
CA SER A 169 2.35 -9.43 28.74
C SER A 169 3.38 -8.34 28.96
N VAL A 170 2.96 -7.08 29.11
CA VAL A 170 3.85 -5.95 29.40
C VAL A 170 3.43 -5.29 30.70
N ASN A 171 4.34 -5.20 31.66
CA ASN A 171 4.16 -4.55 32.96
C ASN A 171 4.83 -3.17 32.98
N ASN A 172 4.17 -2.19 33.60
CA ASN A 172 4.79 -0.91 33.93
C ASN A 172 4.22 -0.33 35.22
N TYR A 173 5.06 -0.17 36.24
CA TYR A 173 4.64 0.26 37.56
C TYR A 173 5.20 1.64 37.88
N GLY A 174 4.34 2.58 38.26
CA GLY A 174 4.73 3.94 38.59
C GLY A 174 5.19 4.02 40.04
N TYR A 175 6.20 4.85 40.31
CA TYR A 175 6.73 5.01 41.67
C TYR A 175 5.69 5.51 42.70
N GLY A 176 4.61 6.17 42.24
CA GLY A 176 3.47 6.60 43.07
C GLY A 176 2.43 5.49 43.32
N GLY A 177 2.78 4.24 43.01
CA GLY A 177 1.95 3.06 43.23
C GLY A 177 0.85 2.83 42.20
N THR A 178 0.81 3.59 41.09
CA THR A 178 -0.13 3.32 39.99
C THR A 178 0.49 2.29 39.05
N ASN A 179 -0.20 1.18 38.84
CA ASN A 179 0.30 0.07 38.04
C ASN A 179 -0.45 -0.02 36.71
N GLY A 180 0.25 -0.41 35.65
CA GLY A 180 -0.30 -0.66 34.32
C GLY A 180 0.13 -2.02 33.77
N HIS A 181 -0.79 -2.68 33.08
CA HIS A 181 -0.56 -3.96 32.43
C HIS A 181 -1.25 -4.02 31.05
N VAL A 182 -0.58 -4.60 30.07
CA VAL A 182 -1.08 -4.73 28.68
C VAL A 182 -0.84 -6.15 28.18
N ILE A 183 -1.86 -6.74 27.55
CA ILE A 183 -1.75 -8.03 26.87
C ILE A 183 -1.72 -7.77 25.36
N ILE A 184 -0.73 -8.30 24.66
CA ILE A 184 -0.51 -8.06 23.21
C ILE A 184 -0.39 -9.39 22.49
N ASP A 185 -1.19 -9.58 21.44
CA ASP A 185 -1.04 -10.67 20.48
C ASP A 185 -0.31 -10.19 19.22
N GLY A 186 0.43 -11.08 18.57
CA GLY A 186 0.98 -10.85 17.23
C GLY A 186 -0.13 -10.79 16.19
N ALA A 187 0.09 -10.02 15.11
CA ALA A 187 -0.91 -9.88 14.04
C ALA A 187 -1.33 -11.22 13.42
N VAL A 188 -0.40 -12.18 13.31
CA VAL A 188 -0.62 -13.52 12.76
C VAL A 188 -1.69 -14.34 13.47
N GLU A 189 -2.02 -14.00 14.73
CA GLU A 189 -3.06 -14.68 15.52
C GLU A 189 -4.48 -14.24 15.14
N HIS A 190 -4.61 -13.10 14.44
CA HIS A 190 -5.89 -12.44 14.19
C HIS A 190 -6.14 -12.18 12.71
N VAL A 191 -5.07 -11.97 11.95
CA VAL A 191 -5.14 -11.60 10.54
C VAL A 191 -4.42 -12.68 9.75
N ARG A 192 -5.15 -13.33 8.84
CA ARG A 192 -4.51 -14.18 7.83
C ARG A 192 -3.81 -13.25 6.85
N GLU A 193 -2.54 -13.53 6.56
CA GLU A 193 -1.88 -12.89 5.43
C GLU A 193 -2.69 -13.22 4.18
N TYR A 194 -3.25 -12.20 3.54
CA TYR A 194 -3.81 -12.36 2.21
C TYR A 194 -2.64 -12.62 1.28
N SER A 195 -2.58 -13.82 0.70
CA SER A 195 -1.68 -14.10 -0.41
C SER A 195 -2.09 -13.20 -1.57
N THR A 196 -1.37 -12.11 -1.78
CA THR A 196 -1.48 -11.28 -2.97
C THR A 196 -0.73 -11.96 -4.11
N ALA A 197 -1.15 -13.18 -4.47
CA ALA A 197 -0.90 -13.72 -5.79
C ALA A 197 -1.85 -13.03 -6.80
N ALA A 198 -1.79 -11.70 -6.85
CA ALA A 198 -2.39 -10.97 -7.96
C ALA A 198 -1.61 -11.35 -9.22
N GLU A 199 -2.32 -11.53 -10.33
CA GLU A 199 -1.70 -11.72 -11.63
C GLU A 199 -0.70 -10.58 -11.87
N ARG A 200 0.56 -10.96 -12.10
CA ARG A 200 1.61 -10.00 -12.40
C ARG A 200 1.37 -9.50 -13.81
N PHE A 201 0.92 -8.26 -13.91
CA PHE A 201 0.83 -7.61 -15.19
C PHE A 201 2.08 -6.77 -15.46
N ASP A 202 2.78 -7.12 -16.53
CA ASP A 202 3.93 -6.40 -17.08
C ASP A 202 3.45 -5.12 -17.78
N HIS A 203 3.04 -4.13 -16.98
CA HIS A 203 2.66 -2.82 -17.49
C HIS A 203 3.26 -1.71 -16.64
N PRO A 204 3.48 -0.52 -17.22
CA PRO A 204 4.09 0.59 -16.49
C PRO A 204 3.27 0.97 -15.25
N ARG A 205 3.98 1.20 -14.15
CA ARG A 205 3.47 1.82 -12.92
C ARG A 205 4.11 3.19 -12.74
N LEU A 206 3.29 4.15 -12.33
CA LEU A 206 3.74 5.48 -11.98
C LEU A 206 4.15 5.52 -10.51
N ILE A 207 5.43 5.74 -10.24
CA ILE A 207 5.94 5.96 -8.88
C ILE A 207 6.07 7.45 -8.64
N VAL A 208 5.34 7.97 -7.66
CA VAL A 208 5.31 9.40 -7.34
C VAL A 208 5.86 9.64 -5.94
N MET A 209 6.83 10.55 -5.83
CA MET A 209 7.36 11.04 -4.56
C MET A 209 7.07 12.52 -4.45
N SER A 210 6.67 12.97 -3.26
CA SER A 210 6.42 14.38 -3.03
C SER A 210 6.81 14.85 -1.64
N SER A 211 7.21 16.12 -1.55
CA SER A 211 7.45 16.79 -0.27
C SER A 211 7.22 18.30 -0.38
N LYS A 212 7.35 19.01 0.75
CA LYS A 212 7.21 20.47 0.79
C LYS A 212 8.47 21.20 0.30
N ASP A 213 9.55 20.49 -0.01
CA ASP A 213 10.86 21.06 -0.31
C ASP A 213 11.58 20.33 -1.45
N PHE A 214 12.30 21.08 -2.27
CA PHE A 214 13.04 20.53 -3.41
C PHE A 214 14.11 19.51 -2.98
N ASN A 215 14.93 19.86 -1.97
CA ASN A 215 16.02 19.02 -1.50
C ASN A 215 15.51 17.76 -0.79
N VAL A 216 14.42 17.88 -0.01
CA VAL A 216 13.76 16.71 0.60
C VAL A 216 13.25 15.75 -0.47
N THR A 217 12.63 16.26 -1.54
CA THR A 217 12.12 15.41 -2.63
C THR A 217 13.26 14.66 -3.34
N ASN A 218 14.39 15.31 -3.59
CA ASN A 218 15.58 14.63 -4.13
C ASN A 218 16.18 13.60 -3.16
N ARG A 219 16.18 13.88 -1.85
CA ARG A 219 16.57 12.89 -0.83
C ARG A 219 15.62 11.70 -0.80
N MET A 220 14.32 11.88 -1.01
CA MET A 220 13.37 10.76 -1.10
C MET A 220 13.67 9.85 -2.29
N VAL A 221 14.08 10.42 -3.42
CA VAL A 221 14.54 9.64 -4.59
C VAL A 221 15.77 8.79 -4.23
N ALA A 222 16.78 9.39 -3.60
CA ALA A 222 17.96 8.65 -3.15
C ALA A 222 17.62 7.56 -2.12
N ASN A 223 16.75 7.87 -1.15
CA ASN A 223 16.32 6.90 -0.14
C ASN A 223 15.53 5.73 -0.76
N LEU A 224 14.75 5.97 -1.82
CA LEU A 224 14.04 4.89 -2.53
C LEU A 224 15.03 3.96 -3.23
N LYS A 225 16.08 4.51 -3.84
CA LYS A 225 17.17 3.72 -4.43
C LYS A 225 17.84 2.85 -3.36
N ASP A 226 18.27 3.43 -2.26
CA ASP A 226 18.93 2.70 -1.17
C ASP A 226 18.02 1.60 -0.60
N TYR A 227 16.72 1.89 -0.46
CA TYR A 227 15.72 0.92 -0.05
C TYR A 227 15.64 -0.29 -1.01
N LEU A 228 15.62 -0.05 -2.31
CA LEU A 228 15.53 -1.11 -3.32
C LEU A 228 16.81 -1.97 -3.37
N GLU A 229 17.98 -1.36 -3.19
CA GLU A 229 19.26 -2.10 -3.14
C GLU A 229 19.38 -3.00 -1.90
N VAL A 230 18.98 -2.49 -0.73
CA VAL A 230 18.94 -3.31 0.50
C VAL A 230 17.97 -4.49 0.35
N ARG A 231 16.85 -4.31 -0.35
CA ARG A 231 15.87 -5.38 -0.56
C ARG A 231 16.31 -6.40 -1.61
N LYS A 232 16.98 -5.94 -2.67
CA LYS A 232 17.61 -6.82 -3.67
C LYS A 232 18.66 -7.72 -3.02
N SER A 233 19.53 -7.16 -2.18
CA SER A 233 20.61 -7.91 -1.50
C SER A 233 20.11 -8.89 -0.43
N SER A 234 18.90 -8.71 0.11
CA SER A 234 18.31 -9.58 1.14
C SER A 234 17.31 -10.61 0.59
N ASP A 235 17.22 -10.77 -0.74
CA ASP A 235 16.24 -11.60 -1.46
C ASP A 235 14.78 -11.31 -1.05
N GLN A 236 14.52 -10.11 -0.54
CA GLN A 236 13.19 -9.65 -0.18
C GLN A 236 12.55 -8.94 -1.37
N LYS A 237 11.77 -9.68 -2.16
CA LYS A 237 11.10 -9.15 -3.35
C LYS A 237 10.17 -8.00 -2.99
N VAL A 238 10.35 -6.85 -3.66
CA VAL A 238 9.43 -5.71 -3.58
C VAL A 238 8.43 -5.82 -4.73
N SER A 239 7.15 -5.77 -4.42
CA SER A 239 6.10 -5.67 -5.44
C SER A 239 6.05 -4.24 -5.99
N LEU A 240 6.12 -4.11 -7.32
CA LEU A 240 6.00 -2.81 -7.99
C LEU A 240 4.60 -2.20 -7.76
N ASP A 241 3.57 -3.04 -7.77
CA ASP A 241 2.18 -2.65 -7.47
C ASP A 241 2.04 -2.06 -6.07
N ASP A 242 2.56 -2.78 -5.06
CA ASP A 242 2.46 -2.34 -3.67
C ASP A 242 3.25 -1.04 -3.45
N LEU A 243 4.38 -0.88 -4.14
CA LEU A 243 5.19 0.34 -4.09
C LEU A 243 4.44 1.52 -4.70
N ALA A 244 3.89 1.36 -5.91
CA ALA A 244 3.11 2.38 -6.61
C ALA A 244 1.87 2.78 -5.79
N TYR A 245 1.10 1.79 -5.33
CA TYR A 245 -0.07 2.00 -4.48
C TYR A 245 0.29 2.71 -3.18
N THR A 246 1.34 2.29 -2.48
CA THR A 246 1.74 2.89 -1.21
C THR A 246 2.16 4.34 -1.39
N LEU A 247 2.97 4.64 -2.40
CA LEU A 247 3.47 5.99 -2.65
C LEU A 247 2.40 6.93 -3.21
N HIS A 248 1.40 6.40 -3.92
CA HIS A 248 0.30 7.18 -4.44
C HIS A 248 -0.87 7.30 -3.44
N ALA A 249 -1.44 6.20 -2.97
CA ALA A 249 -2.67 6.21 -2.18
C ALA A 249 -2.44 6.36 -0.66
N ARG A 250 -1.25 5.99 -0.17
CA ARG A 250 -0.94 5.93 1.28
C ARG A 250 0.11 6.94 1.73
N ARG A 251 0.29 8.02 0.96
CA ARG A 251 1.16 9.16 1.29
C ARG A 251 0.45 10.48 1.04
N SER A 252 0.86 11.50 1.79
CA SER A 252 0.44 12.88 1.52
C SER A 252 1.07 13.38 0.21
N HIS A 253 0.30 14.16 -0.54
CA HIS A 253 0.74 14.77 -1.79
C HIS A 253 1.09 16.25 -1.59
N PHE A 254 2.33 16.61 -1.88
CA PHE A 254 2.84 17.97 -1.73
C PHE A 254 3.24 18.60 -3.08
N SER A 255 3.70 19.85 -3.03
CA SER A 255 3.98 20.67 -4.21
C SER A 255 5.22 20.25 -4.96
N TRP A 256 6.32 19.90 -4.29
CA TRP A 256 7.51 19.39 -4.98
C TRP A 256 7.33 17.91 -5.25
N ARG A 257 7.41 17.51 -6.52
CA ARG A 257 7.17 16.14 -6.99
C ARG A 257 8.28 15.64 -7.89
N ALA A 258 8.58 14.36 -7.76
CA ALA A 258 9.32 13.57 -8.73
C ALA A 258 8.45 12.36 -9.10
N ALA A 259 8.42 12.03 -10.38
CA ALA A 259 7.69 10.86 -10.86
C ALA A 259 8.57 10.06 -11.83
N ILE A 260 8.46 8.75 -11.77
CA ILE A 260 9.07 7.82 -12.72
C ILE A 260 8.02 6.80 -13.18
N SER A 261 8.17 6.29 -14.39
CA SER A 261 7.37 5.19 -14.92
C SER A 261 8.27 3.98 -15.09
N SER A 262 7.80 2.79 -14.68
CA SER A 262 8.60 1.56 -14.75
C SER A 262 7.69 0.33 -14.88
N THR A 263 8.18 -0.69 -15.57
CA THR A 263 7.56 -2.03 -15.69
C THR A 263 8.12 -3.03 -14.67
N SER A 264 9.36 -2.81 -14.19
CA SER A 264 10.05 -3.66 -13.20
C SER A 264 10.62 -2.88 -12.01
N CYS A 265 10.44 -3.42 -10.80
CA CYS A 265 10.79 -2.75 -9.55
C CYS A 265 12.30 -2.59 -9.28
N HIS A 266 13.18 -3.32 -9.98
CA HIS A 266 14.61 -3.32 -9.67
C HIS A 266 15.45 -2.69 -10.78
N GLU A 267 15.41 -3.22 -12.00
CA GLU A 267 16.26 -2.72 -13.09
C GLU A 267 15.71 -1.38 -13.61
N ASP A 268 14.48 -1.38 -14.12
CA ASP A 268 13.87 -0.19 -14.71
C ASP A 268 13.68 0.97 -13.71
N ILE A 269 13.31 0.69 -12.45
CA ILE A 269 13.18 1.76 -11.45
C ILE A 269 14.53 2.40 -11.17
N THR A 270 15.58 1.61 -10.91
CA THR A 270 16.87 2.18 -10.56
C THR A 270 17.42 3.01 -11.72
N GLU A 271 17.28 2.52 -12.95
CA GLU A 271 17.61 3.29 -14.16
C GLU A 271 16.79 4.58 -14.25
N ALA A 272 15.47 4.53 -14.09
CA ALA A 272 14.61 5.70 -14.16
C ALA A 272 14.86 6.71 -13.02
N LEU A 273 15.32 6.26 -11.85
CA LEU A 273 15.72 7.13 -10.74
C LEU A 273 17.04 7.86 -11.03
N GLU A 274 17.94 7.22 -11.79
CA GLU A 274 19.25 7.74 -12.18
C GLU A 274 19.23 8.59 -13.47
N ASP A 275 18.15 8.50 -14.25
CA ASP A 275 17.98 9.26 -15.48
C ASP A 275 18.21 10.78 -15.24
N PRO A 276 19.23 11.39 -15.86
CA PRO A 276 19.54 12.81 -15.68
C PRO A 276 18.44 13.73 -16.24
N THR A 277 17.56 13.22 -17.08
CA THR A 277 16.39 13.94 -17.60
C THR A 277 15.22 13.97 -16.62
N ARG A 278 15.22 13.12 -15.58
CA ARG A 278 14.23 13.14 -14.50
C ARG A 278 14.28 14.48 -13.76
N LYS A 279 13.16 15.18 -13.74
CA LYS A 279 13.04 16.46 -13.05
C LYS A 279 12.25 16.34 -11.76
N THR A 280 12.73 17.02 -10.73
CA THR A 280 11.93 17.35 -9.56
C THR A 280 11.29 18.70 -9.84
N VAL A 281 9.95 18.74 -9.90
CA VAL A 281 9.19 19.92 -10.30
C VAL A 281 8.31 20.40 -9.16
N ALA A 282 8.18 21.71 -9.02
CA ALA A 282 7.15 22.30 -8.18
C ALA A 282 5.83 22.34 -8.98
N LEU A 283 4.77 21.80 -8.40
CA LEU A 283 3.43 22.01 -8.94
C LEU A 283 3.08 23.50 -8.93
N ALA A 284 2.42 23.92 -10.01
CA ALA A 284 1.78 25.22 -10.06
C ALA A 284 0.73 25.35 -8.96
N LYS A 285 0.53 26.58 -8.47
CA LYS A 285 -0.50 26.86 -7.46
C LYS A 285 -1.91 26.66 -8.01
N GLU A 286 -2.10 26.96 -9.28
CA GLU A 286 -3.36 26.75 -10.00
C GLU A 286 -3.28 25.46 -10.81
N ALA A 287 -4.41 24.76 -10.93
CA ALA A 287 -4.49 23.58 -11.78
C ALA A 287 -4.26 23.99 -13.24
N PRO A 288 -3.46 23.22 -14.01
CA PRO A 288 -3.22 23.54 -15.41
C PRO A 288 -4.51 23.42 -16.22
N ARG A 289 -4.69 24.31 -17.20
CA ARG A 289 -5.72 24.15 -18.23
C ARG A 289 -5.27 23.09 -19.21
N ILE A 290 -6.06 22.03 -19.37
CA ILE A 290 -5.72 20.89 -20.21
C ILE A 290 -6.52 21.00 -21.52
N GLY A 291 -5.84 20.95 -22.67
CA GLY A 291 -6.47 20.86 -23.98
C GLY A 291 -6.39 19.44 -24.50
N TYR A 292 -7.50 18.85 -24.94
CA TYR A 292 -7.48 17.59 -25.69
C TYR A 292 -7.41 17.87 -27.18
N VAL A 293 -6.54 17.15 -27.89
CA VAL A 293 -6.36 17.28 -29.34
C VAL A 293 -6.65 15.94 -30.00
N PHE A 294 -7.70 15.88 -30.81
CA PHE A 294 -8.17 14.66 -31.45
C PHE A 294 -7.68 14.59 -32.90
N ASN A 295 -6.95 13.53 -33.23
CA ASN A 295 -6.51 13.28 -34.60
C ASN A 295 -7.67 12.88 -35.51
N GLY A 296 -7.54 13.17 -36.81
CA GLY A 296 -8.44 12.65 -37.83
C GLY A 296 -8.03 11.26 -38.31
N GLN A 297 -8.61 10.85 -39.44
CA GLN A 297 -8.20 9.66 -40.19
C GLN A 297 -6.71 9.76 -40.59
N GLY A 298 -6.00 8.64 -40.51
CA GLY A 298 -4.58 8.52 -40.86
C GLY A 298 -3.67 8.17 -39.68
N ALA A 299 -4.16 8.27 -38.43
CA ALA A 299 -3.38 7.89 -37.25
C ALA A 299 -3.63 6.45 -36.78
N GLN A 300 -4.47 5.69 -37.48
CA GLN A 300 -4.71 4.29 -37.14
C GLN A 300 -3.48 3.42 -37.43
N TRP A 301 -3.27 2.40 -36.60
CA TRP A 301 -2.21 1.42 -36.77
C TRP A 301 -2.64 0.05 -36.23
N HIS A 302 -2.01 -1.03 -36.73
CA HIS A 302 -2.29 -2.40 -36.25
C HIS A 302 -2.03 -2.51 -34.75
N ALA A 303 -2.94 -3.13 -34.01
CA ALA A 303 -2.84 -3.36 -32.55
C ALA A 303 -3.03 -2.13 -31.65
N MET A 304 -3.44 -0.99 -32.18
CA MET A 304 -3.74 0.19 -31.36
C MET A 304 -4.77 -0.10 -30.27
N GLY A 305 -4.48 0.31 -29.04
CA GLY A 305 -5.36 0.10 -27.88
C GLY A 305 -5.36 -1.30 -27.25
N ARG A 306 -4.68 -2.31 -27.81
CA ARG A 306 -4.68 -3.69 -27.25
C ARG A 306 -4.22 -3.76 -25.81
N GLU A 307 -3.11 -3.11 -25.49
CA GLU A 307 -2.55 -3.09 -24.14
C GLU A 307 -3.55 -2.47 -23.15
N LEU A 308 -4.27 -1.43 -23.56
CA LEU A 308 -5.27 -0.76 -22.73
C LEU A 308 -6.45 -1.68 -22.41
N ILE A 309 -6.85 -2.56 -23.35
CA ILE A 309 -7.90 -3.57 -23.14
C ILE A 309 -7.48 -4.54 -22.02
N ALA A 310 -6.22 -4.97 -22.02
CA ALA A 310 -5.70 -5.89 -21.01
C ALA A 310 -5.62 -5.20 -19.63
N ILE A 311 -5.07 -3.98 -19.60
CA ILE A 311 -4.65 -3.30 -18.37
C ILE A 311 -5.81 -2.57 -17.68
N TYR A 312 -6.67 -1.88 -18.42
CA TYR A 312 -7.62 -0.92 -17.87
C TYR A 312 -9.07 -1.39 -18.01
N PRO A 313 -9.74 -1.83 -16.92
CA PRO A 313 -11.11 -2.30 -16.97
C PRO A 313 -12.11 -1.26 -17.51
N VAL A 314 -11.88 0.03 -17.22
CA VAL A 314 -12.71 1.14 -17.73
C VAL A 314 -12.66 1.19 -19.25
N PHE A 315 -11.45 1.19 -19.81
CA PHE A 315 -11.22 1.21 -21.26
C PHE A 315 -11.82 -0.03 -21.93
N ARG A 316 -11.56 -1.21 -21.37
CA ARG A 316 -12.12 -2.48 -21.87
C ARG A 316 -13.65 -2.46 -21.88
N LYS A 317 -14.28 -1.99 -20.80
CA LYS A 317 -15.75 -1.89 -20.72
C LYS A 317 -16.31 -0.91 -21.76
N ALA A 318 -15.70 0.27 -21.90
CA ALA A 318 -16.10 1.26 -22.90
C ALA A 318 -15.97 0.69 -24.31
N LEU A 319 -14.88 -0.02 -24.61
CA LEU A 319 -14.65 -0.59 -25.93
C LEU A 319 -15.63 -1.73 -26.28
N LEU A 320 -15.97 -2.58 -25.29
CA LEU A 320 -17.02 -3.59 -25.45
C LEU A 320 -18.40 -2.95 -25.68
N GLN A 321 -18.69 -1.84 -25.00
CA GLN A 321 -19.92 -1.08 -25.24
C GLN A 321 -19.92 -0.46 -26.64
N ALA A 322 -18.77 0.06 -27.10
CA ALA A 322 -18.66 0.61 -28.45
C ALA A 322 -18.91 -0.45 -29.53
N ASP A 323 -18.45 -1.67 -29.31
CA ASP A 323 -18.70 -2.80 -30.22
C ASP A 323 -20.20 -3.08 -30.39
N ILE A 324 -20.93 -3.16 -29.27
CA ILE A 324 -22.40 -3.36 -29.25
C ILE A 324 -23.11 -2.22 -29.96
N VAL A 325 -22.74 -0.97 -29.68
CA VAL A 325 -23.36 0.21 -30.31
C VAL A 325 -23.14 0.22 -31.81
N LEU A 326 -21.94 -0.14 -32.28
CA LEU A 326 -21.65 -0.20 -33.72
C LEU A 326 -22.45 -1.32 -34.39
N GLU A 327 -22.62 -2.48 -33.73
CA GLU A 327 -23.50 -3.56 -34.18
C GLU A 327 -24.96 -3.08 -34.31
N ASP A 328 -25.47 -2.34 -33.31
CA ASP A 328 -26.83 -1.77 -33.33
C ASP A 328 -27.06 -0.80 -34.51
N TYR A 329 -26.02 -0.10 -34.96
CA TYR A 329 -26.07 0.75 -36.16
C TYR A 329 -25.91 -0.02 -37.47
N GLY A 330 -25.65 -1.33 -37.41
CA GLY A 330 -25.59 -2.23 -38.56
C GLY A 330 -24.18 -2.59 -39.02
N ALA A 331 -23.15 -2.42 -38.17
CA ALA A 331 -21.82 -2.90 -38.49
C ALA A 331 -21.81 -4.43 -38.65
N ASP A 332 -21.26 -4.90 -39.77
CA ASP A 332 -21.04 -6.31 -40.09
C ASP A 332 -19.64 -6.80 -39.66
N TRP A 333 -19.03 -6.09 -38.71
CA TRP A 333 -17.70 -6.34 -38.18
C TRP A 333 -17.66 -6.00 -36.69
N SER A 334 -16.83 -6.70 -35.92
CA SER A 334 -16.57 -6.38 -34.51
C SER A 334 -15.30 -5.54 -34.38
N LEU A 335 -15.41 -4.43 -33.65
CA LEU A 335 -14.32 -3.58 -33.18
C LEU A 335 -13.31 -4.36 -32.35
N ILE A 336 -13.78 -5.22 -31.44
CA ILE A 336 -12.90 -6.00 -30.57
C ILE A 336 -12.11 -7.02 -31.39
N GLU A 337 -12.80 -7.76 -32.26
CA GLU A 337 -12.14 -8.74 -33.12
C GLU A 337 -11.14 -8.06 -34.05
N GLU A 338 -11.53 -6.96 -34.69
CA GLU A 338 -10.67 -6.22 -35.62
C GLU A 338 -9.40 -5.73 -34.92
N LEU A 339 -9.55 -5.15 -33.72
CA LEU A 339 -8.40 -4.70 -32.95
C LEU A 339 -7.51 -5.85 -32.52
N GLN A 340 -7.95 -7.11 -32.48
CA GLN A 340 -7.15 -8.30 -32.14
C GLN A 340 -6.52 -9.02 -33.35
N ARG A 341 -6.89 -8.67 -34.59
CA ARG A 341 -6.37 -9.31 -35.81
C ARG A 341 -4.87 -9.08 -36.02
N GLY A 342 -4.18 -10.08 -36.57
CA GLY A 342 -2.78 -9.92 -36.97
C GLY A 342 -2.58 -8.84 -38.04
N GLU A 343 -1.37 -8.30 -38.14
CA GLU A 343 -1.01 -7.19 -39.04
C GLU A 343 -1.42 -7.41 -40.50
N LYS A 344 -1.34 -8.67 -40.99
CA LYS A 344 -1.67 -9.01 -42.38
C LYS A 344 -3.17 -9.19 -42.65
N SER A 345 -3.99 -9.34 -41.60
CA SER A 345 -5.42 -9.62 -41.72
C SER A 345 -6.31 -8.49 -41.21
N THR A 346 -5.72 -7.47 -40.60
CA THR A 346 -6.46 -6.28 -40.18
C THR A 346 -6.85 -5.41 -41.37
N ARG A 347 -8.07 -4.89 -41.28
CA ARG A 347 -8.72 -3.96 -42.21
C ARG A 347 -8.79 -2.56 -41.61
N VAL A 348 -8.05 -2.26 -40.54
CA VAL A 348 -8.12 -0.97 -39.85
C VAL A 348 -7.82 0.23 -40.78
N ASN A 349 -7.09 0.00 -41.86
CA ASN A 349 -6.77 1.01 -42.87
C ASN A 349 -7.84 1.18 -43.95
N GLU A 350 -8.84 0.30 -44.03
CA GLU A 350 -9.96 0.46 -44.94
C GLU A 350 -10.80 1.67 -44.51
N PRO A 351 -11.18 2.58 -45.42
CA PRO A 351 -11.93 3.79 -45.08
C PRO A 351 -13.18 3.54 -44.22
N ARG A 352 -13.89 2.44 -44.48
CA ARG A 352 -15.08 2.01 -43.75
C ARG A 352 -14.81 1.74 -42.26
N LEU A 353 -13.63 1.24 -41.89
CA LEU A 353 -13.26 0.90 -40.51
C LEU A 353 -12.38 1.97 -39.85
N SER A 354 -11.51 2.63 -40.63
CA SER A 354 -10.54 3.58 -40.09
C SER A 354 -11.19 4.71 -39.28
N GLN A 355 -12.30 5.29 -39.75
CA GLN A 355 -12.97 6.38 -39.03
C GLN A 355 -13.72 5.89 -37.78
N PRO A 356 -14.61 4.87 -37.85
CA PRO A 356 -15.31 4.38 -36.67
C PRO A 356 -14.36 3.85 -35.59
N VAL A 357 -13.34 3.07 -35.96
CA VAL A 357 -12.38 2.50 -35.01
C VAL A 357 -11.56 3.61 -34.33
N CYS A 358 -11.07 4.62 -35.08
CA CYS A 358 -10.36 5.75 -34.49
C CYS A 358 -11.22 6.52 -33.48
N VAL A 359 -12.46 6.86 -33.85
CA VAL A 359 -13.36 7.60 -32.98
C VAL A 359 -13.70 6.77 -31.74
N ALA A 360 -14.01 5.48 -31.89
CA ALA A 360 -14.31 4.60 -30.76
C ALA A 360 -13.16 4.56 -29.74
N LEU A 361 -11.91 4.40 -30.20
CA LEU A 361 -10.75 4.44 -29.31
C LEU A 361 -10.57 5.80 -28.62
N GLN A 362 -10.73 6.90 -29.35
CA GLN A 362 -10.62 8.25 -28.78
C GLN A 362 -11.69 8.50 -27.70
N VAL A 363 -12.94 8.07 -27.94
CA VAL A 363 -14.03 8.13 -26.96
C VAL A 363 -13.71 7.27 -25.73
N CYS A 364 -13.20 6.05 -25.92
CA CYS A 364 -12.77 5.19 -24.81
C CYS A 364 -11.59 5.77 -24.02
N LEU A 365 -10.66 6.48 -24.69
CA LEU A 365 -9.56 7.20 -24.04
C LEU A 365 -10.07 8.38 -23.21
N VAL A 366 -11.10 9.09 -23.69
CA VAL A 366 -11.76 10.15 -22.92
C VAL A 366 -12.35 9.57 -21.63
N ASP A 367 -13.05 8.43 -21.71
CA ASP A 367 -13.58 7.75 -20.51
C ASP A 367 -12.49 7.29 -19.54
N LEU A 368 -11.37 6.78 -20.08
CA LEU A 368 -10.22 6.39 -19.27
C LEU A 368 -9.61 7.59 -18.54
N LEU A 369 -9.37 8.70 -19.24
CA LEU A 369 -8.84 9.93 -18.64
C LEU A 369 -9.81 10.53 -17.61
N ASN A 370 -11.11 10.52 -17.90
CA ASN A 370 -12.15 10.93 -16.97
C ASN A 370 -12.14 10.07 -15.69
N SER A 371 -11.88 8.77 -15.80
CA SER A 371 -11.77 7.88 -14.63
C SER A 371 -10.58 8.21 -13.72
N TRP A 372 -9.57 8.91 -14.24
CA TRP A 372 -8.44 9.45 -13.49
C TRP A 372 -8.65 10.89 -13.02
N GLY A 373 -9.83 11.48 -13.26
CA GLY A 373 -10.16 12.87 -12.93
C GLY A 373 -9.46 13.89 -13.82
N ILE A 374 -8.98 13.49 -15.00
CA ILE A 374 -8.40 14.40 -15.99
C ILE A 374 -9.52 14.83 -16.92
N HIS A 375 -9.77 16.14 -16.99
CA HIS A 375 -10.84 16.71 -17.82
C HIS A 375 -10.30 17.84 -18.70
N PRO A 376 -10.76 17.97 -19.95
CA PRO A 376 -10.35 19.04 -20.83
C PRO A 376 -11.02 20.37 -20.44
N SER A 377 -10.24 21.45 -20.45
CA SER A 377 -10.74 22.83 -20.44
C SER A 377 -11.07 23.34 -21.85
N ALA A 378 -10.56 22.67 -22.88
CA ALA A 378 -10.82 22.93 -24.28
C ALA A 378 -10.55 21.67 -25.11
N VAL A 379 -11.20 21.57 -26.26
CA VAL A 379 -10.96 20.52 -27.24
C VAL A 379 -10.59 21.15 -28.58
N ALA A 380 -9.65 20.53 -29.29
CA ALA A 380 -9.32 20.85 -30.67
C ALA A 380 -9.22 19.54 -31.45
N SER A 381 -9.41 19.58 -32.77
CA SER A 381 -9.40 18.36 -33.54
C SER A 381 -9.15 18.59 -35.02
N HIS A 382 -8.97 17.49 -35.74
CA HIS A 382 -8.82 17.48 -37.18
C HIS A 382 -9.84 16.54 -37.83
N SER A 383 -10.71 17.06 -38.69
CA SER A 383 -11.66 16.30 -39.51
C SER A 383 -12.52 15.31 -38.70
N SER A 384 -12.36 13.99 -38.86
CA SER A 384 -13.15 12.99 -38.10
C SER A 384 -12.92 13.00 -36.60
N GLY A 385 -11.79 13.57 -36.14
CA GLY A 385 -11.55 13.78 -34.70
C GLY A 385 -12.55 14.74 -34.06
N GLU A 386 -13.26 15.59 -34.83
CA GLU A 386 -14.31 16.48 -34.29
C GLU A 386 -15.43 15.70 -33.59
N ILE A 387 -15.67 14.45 -34.01
CA ILE A 387 -16.71 13.61 -33.41
C ILE A 387 -16.34 13.24 -31.97
N ALA A 388 -15.10 12.78 -31.75
CA ALA A 388 -14.60 12.48 -30.41
C ALA A 388 -14.39 13.76 -29.57
N ALA A 389 -14.02 14.87 -30.20
CA ALA A 389 -13.95 16.17 -29.54
C ALA A 389 -15.33 16.65 -29.05
N ALA A 390 -16.36 16.48 -29.86
CA ALA A 390 -17.74 16.79 -29.50
C ALA A 390 -18.23 15.90 -28.33
N TYR A 391 -17.88 14.61 -28.33
CA TYR A 391 -18.10 13.73 -27.18
C TYR A 391 -17.40 14.26 -25.91
N ALA A 392 -16.11 14.57 -26.00
CA ALA A 392 -15.33 15.08 -24.87
C ALA A 392 -15.82 16.44 -24.34
N ALA A 393 -16.45 17.25 -25.20
CA ALA A 393 -17.11 18.51 -24.84
C ALA A 393 -18.53 18.31 -24.30
N GLY A 394 -19.08 17.10 -24.30
CA GLY A 394 -20.45 16.79 -23.88
C GLY A 394 -21.53 17.19 -24.90
N ALA A 395 -21.16 17.48 -26.15
CA ALA A 395 -22.09 17.86 -27.21
C ALA A 395 -22.73 16.66 -27.91
N LEU A 396 -22.10 15.48 -27.82
CA LEU A 396 -22.65 14.20 -28.29
C LEU A 396 -22.62 13.18 -27.16
N THR A 397 -23.63 12.31 -27.09
CA THR A 397 -23.55 11.10 -26.26
C THR A 397 -22.54 10.10 -26.84
N PHE A 398 -22.21 9.08 -26.06
CA PHE A 398 -21.35 7.98 -26.50
C PHE A 398 -21.93 7.29 -27.76
N GLU A 399 -23.23 7.01 -27.74
CA GLU A 399 -23.96 6.36 -28.84
C GLU A 399 -24.06 7.26 -30.07
N GLU A 400 -24.29 8.55 -29.89
CA GLU A 400 -24.36 9.52 -31.00
C GLU A 400 -22.99 9.66 -31.68
N ALA A 401 -21.91 9.77 -30.91
CA ALA A 401 -20.56 9.89 -31.45
C ALA A 401 -20.19 8.65 -32.30
N LEU A 402 -20.49 7.46 -31.80
CA LEU A 402 -20.26 6.21 -32.54
C LEU A 402 -21.15 6.10 -33.78
N GLY A 403 -22.41 6.50 -33.69
CA GLY A 403 -23.34 6.53 -34.83
C GLY A 403 -22.85 7.46 -35.94
N VAL A 404 -22.46 8.69 -35.60
CA VAL A 404 -21.90 9.65 -36.57
C VAL A 404 -20.64 9.08 -37.22
N ALA A 405 -19.74 8.47 -36.45
CA ALA A 405 -18.52 7.88 -36.98
C ALA A 405 -18.81 6.71 -37.92
N TYR A 406 -19.72 5.81 -37.54
CA TYR A 406 -20.17 4.67 -38.33
C TYR A 406 -20.75 5.10 -39.68
N PHE A 407 -21.79 5.94 -39.67
CA PHE A 407 -22.46 6.35 -40.90
C PHE A 407 -21.53 7.16 -41.81
N ARG A 408 -20.65 8.00 -41.24
CA ARG A 408 -19.66 8.74 -42.03
C ARG A 408 -18.66 7.80 -42.70
N GLY A 409 -18.15 6.79 -42.00
CA GLY A 409 -17.27 5.76 -42.57
C GLY A 409 -17.95 4.96 -43.69
N HIS A 410 -19.18 4.51 -43.44
CA HIS A 410 -19.99 3.77 -44.41
C HIS A 410 -20.30 4.58 -45.68
N LEU A 411 -20.69 5.85 -45.53
CA LEU A 411 -20.98 6.73 -46.67
C LEU A 411 -19.71 7.06 -47.46
N THR A 412 -18.57 7.24 -46.80
CA THR A 412 -17.28 7.50 -47.46
C THR A 412 -16.91 6.35 -48.41
N GLU A 413 -17.02 5.10 -47.95
CA GLU A 413 -16.80 3.91 -48.78
C GLU A 413 -17.78 3.85 -49.96
N LYS A 414 -19.08 4.04 -49.68
CA LYS A 414 -20.12 4.02 -50.71
C LYS A 414 -19.88 5.07 -51.79
N HIS A 415 -19.55 6.30 -51.43
CA HIS A 415 -19.23 7.36 -52.39
C HIS A 415 -17.92 7.12 -53.15
N HIS A 416 -16.90 6.57 -52.50
CA HIS A 416 -15.65 6.19 -53.16
C HIS A 416 -15.90 5.15 -54.26
N SER A 417 -16.71 4.10 -53.96
CA SER A 417 -17.07 3.05 -54.92
C SER A 417 -18.01 3.54 -56.04
N ALA A 418 -18.85 4.53 -55.78
CA ALA A 418 -19.81 5.07 -56.75
C ALA A 418 -19.25 6.22 -57.61
N SER A 419 -18.19 6.90 -57.16
CA SER A 419 -17.60 8.02 -57.89
C SER A 419 -16.78 7.53 -59.09
N ARG A 420 -17.04 8.11 -60.25
CA ARG A 420 -16.20 7.92 -61.46
C ARG A 420 -15.01 8.86 -61.52
N VAL A 421 -14.94 9.85 -60.63
CA VAL A 421 -13.84 10.81 -60.55
C VAL A 421 -12.94 10.41 -59.38
N PRO A 422 -11.68 10.03 -59.63
CA PRO A 422 -10.74 9.72 -58.56
C PRO A 422 -10.45 11.00 -57.76
N GLY A 423 -10.61 10.91 -56.43
CA GLY A 423 -10.21 11.95 -55.49
C GLY A 423 -8.84 11.64 -54.88
N GLY A 424 -8.09 12.67 -54.51
CA GLY A 424 -6.79 12.54 -53.85
C GLY A 424 -6.53 13.69 -52.88
N MET A 425 -5.65 13.45 -51.92
CA MET A 425 -5.17 14.45 -50.97
C MET A 425 -3.64 14.42 -50.94
N MET A 426 -3.01 15.59 -50.82
CA MET A 426 -1.56 15.72 -50.73
C MET A 426 -1.21 16.71 -49.63
N ALA A 427 -0.23 16.36 -48.78
CA ALA A 427 0.37 17.31 -47.86
C ALA A 427 1.39 18.16 -48.61
N VAL A 428 1.28 19.48 -48.50
CA VAL A 428 2.18 20.47 -49.12
C VAL A 428 2.89 21.27 -48.04
N GLY A 429 4.21 21.39 -48.14
CA GLY A 429 5.05 22.17 -47.23
C GLY A 429 5.03 23.67 -47.52
N LEU A 430 3.87 24.21 -47.88
CA LEU A 430 3.66 25.59 -48.30
C LEU A 430 2.59 26.26 -47.42
N GLY A 431 2.64 27.59 -47.31
CA GLY A 431 1.55 28.36 -46.74
C GLY A 431 0.29 28.27 -47.61
N ALA A 432 -0.88 28.58 -47.04
CA ALA A 432 -2.15 28.53 -47.79
C ALA A 432 -2.17 29.46 -49.00
N GLU A 433 -1.52 30.64 -48.91
CA GLU A 433 -1.41 31.59 -50.01
C GLU A 433 -0.55 31.02 -51.16
N ASP A 434 0.61 30.43 -50.83
CA ASP A 434 1.53 29.82 -51.80
C ASP A 434 0.97 28.55 -52.45
N ALA A 435 0.04 27.84 -51.78
CA ALA A 435 -0.59 26.65 -52.33
C ALA A 435 -1.74 26.97 -53.31
N LEU A 436 -2.25 28.21 -53.30
CA LEU A 436 -3.32 28.69 -54.17
C LEU A 436 -2.80 29.42 -55.41
N SER A 437 -1.53 29.85 -55.41
CA SER A 437 -0.81 30.41 -56.56
C SER A 437 -0.34 29.31 -57.50
#